data_AF-A0A534VJE3-F1
#
_entry.id   AF-A0A534VJE3-F1
#
_cell.length_a   1.000
_cell.length_b   1.000
_cell.length_c   1.000
_cell.angle_alpha   90.00
_cell.angle_beta   90.00
_cell.angle_gamma   90.00
#
_symmetry.space_group_name_H-M   'P 1'
#
loop_
_entity.id
_entity.type
_entity.pdbx_description
1 polymer ?
#
loop_
_entity_poly.entity_id
_entity_poly.type
_entity_poly.pdbx_seq_one_letter_code
_entity_poly.pdbx_strand_id
1 'polypeptide(L)'
;MVFLSTPAVWAGDRDCLVEWRVAGAERTRGGWDASCRDGETGCDADGAADGACTFAAALCLNVRDPAVPACEPGTLGRVRAGGRRAAAISAAAAALHFPLSATGVCTAEAPVRVPLGRRARRQVVLHARARDLASGRGARAALHLACARGAALTTRPPRAVVVTTDFETGLLATVGVAPPHAVGHPTSPIHADAVVRAIGDRVYIVNRFLGDNLQVLDPARGLATLLQCSTGPGSNPHDVAVVGPHKAYVTRFDRPELWIVDPGAPSCAGFFLGSIDLGAFADADGLPEMDQMTLVADRLFVSLERLDRRRDFAPAGKSLLAVLDTATDGVVGTVELSGGNAFGETAGLAHEPRTGKLVVAEAGNIFRTGDGGLERVDPFALRAEGFFVTEGDLGGNVTDFVLVSPTKGYAVVIDDALRNVLLAFDPSRRAVTRRLLVRREFLPEIDLAPDGTLWLADRALPAPGIRIFDVASDRPLTTGAIDVGLPPFAMAFVP
;
A
#
# COMPACT_ATOMS: atom_id res chain seq x y z
N MET A 1 -7.88 5.27 -0.96
CA MET A 1 -7.15 5.30 0.34
C MET A 1 -6.50 3.94 0.63
N VAL A 2 -5.43 3.64 -0.09
CA VAL A 2 -4.58 2.47 0.14
C VAL A 2 -3.60 2.83 1.25
N PHE A 3 -3.78 2.28 2.45
CA PHE A 3 -2.82 2.46 3.54
C PHE A 3 -2.50 1.14 4.21
N LEU A 4 -1.26 0.71 3.94
CA LEU A 4 -0.33 0.03 4.84
C LEU A 4 -1.03 -0.68 6.00
N SER A 5 -1.51 -1.87 5.71
CA SER A 5 -1.89 -2.86 6.71
C SER A 5 -0.72 -3.03 7.68
N THR A 6 -0.91 -2.52 8.90
CA THR A 6 0.01 -2.77 9.98
C THR A 6 0.19 -4.27 10.17
N PRO A 7 1.37 -4.73 10.57
CA PRO A 7 1.64 -6.15 10.78
C PRO A 7 0.63 -6.87 11.61
N ALA A 8 0.06 -7.90 11.00
CA ALA A 8 -0.37 -9.02 11.76
C ALA A 8 0.86 -9.81 12.20
N VAL A 9 1.36 -9.44 13.38
CA VAL A 9 2.41 -10.19 14.05
C VAL A 9 1.80 -11.43 14.72
N TRP A 10 2.56 -12.52 14.61
CA TRP A 10 2.29 -13.88 15.06
C TRP A 10 2.10 -14.01 16.57
N ALA A 11 0.90 -14.42 16.99
CA ALA A 11 0.43 -14.26 18.34
C ALA A 11 0.28 -15.48 19.26
N GLY A 12 1.39 -16.07 19.72
CA GLY A 12 1.43 -17.22 20.65
C GLY A 12 1.94 -16.93 22.07
N ASP A 13 1.26 -17.47 23.09
CA ASP A 13 1.69 -17.45 24.50
C ASP A 13 2.61 -18.65 24.76
N ARG A 14 3.93 -18.47 24.57
CA ARG A 14 4.99 -19.50 24.76
C ARG A 14 4.86 -20.77 23.91
N ASP A 15 3.97 -20.80 22.91
CA ASP A 15 3.80 -21.91 21.99
C ASP A 15 3.47 -21.44 20.57
N CYS A 16 3.55 -22.38 19.62
CA CYS A 16 3.41 -22.26 18.17
C CYS A 16 2.11 -22.89 17.66
N LEU A 17 1.28 -23.45 18.55
CA LEU A 17 0.16 -24.29 18.15
C LEU A 17 -1.07 -23.45 17.76
N VAL A 18 -1.23 -22.28 18.37
CA VAL A 18 -2.35 -21.38 18.07
C VAL A 18 -1.96 -19.93 18.27
N GLU A 19 -2.22 -19.13 17.24
CA GLU A 19 -1.83 -17.75 17.20
C GLU A 19 -2.88 -16.85 16.55
N TRP A 20 -2.98 -15.61 17.01
CA TRP A 20 -3.78 -14.58 16.35
C TRP A 20 -3.02 -13.92 15.18
N ARG A 21 -3.77 -13.47 14.18
CA ARG A 21 -3.29 -12.63 13.09
C ARG A 21 -4.27 -11.48 12.92
N VAL A 22 -3.86 -10.25 13.25
CA VAL A 22 -4.68 -9.04 13.13
C VAL A 22 -3.78 -7.83 12.93
N ALA A 23 -4.16 -6.90 12.07
CA ALA A 23 -3.37 -5.71 11.79
C ALA A 23 -3.13 -4.86 13.05
N GLY A 24 -1.89 -4.42 13.23
CA GLY A 24 -1.50 -3.51 14.33
C GLY A 24 -1.36 -4.21 15.67
N ALA A 25 -1.18 -5.53 15.67
CA ALA A 25 -0.98 -6.30 16.89
C ALA A 25 0.47 -6.20 17.39
N GLU A 26 0.63 -5.84 18.66
CA GLU A 26 1.90 -5.82 19.38
C GLU A 26 1.92 -6.85 20.50
N ARG A 27 3.10 -7.45 20.77
CA ARG A 27 3.27 -8.46 21.81
C ARG A 27 3.35 -7.81 23.18
N THR A 28 2.53 -8.27 24.13
CA THR A 28 2.58 -7.83 25.53
C THR A 28 2.86 -9.00 26.48
N ARG A 29 3.08 -8.71 27.76
CA ARG A 29 3.25 -9.76 28.79
C ARG A 29 2.00 -10.65 28.99
N GLY A 30 0.85 -10.27 28.45
CA GLY A 30 -0.44 -10.96 28.62
C GLY A 30 -1.03 -11.55 27.34
N GLY A 31 -0.33 -11.47 26.20
CA GLY A 31 -0.84 -11.87 24.89
C GLY A 31 -0.51 -10.82 23.84
N TRP A 32 -1.49 -10.47 23.03
CA TRP A 32 -1.36 -9.54 21.91
C TRP A 32 -2.33 -8.39 22.05
N ASP A 33 -1.88 -7.19 21.76
CA ASP A 33 -2.68 -5.99 21.85
C ASP A 33 -2.73 -5.35 20.47
N ALA A 34 -3.93 -5.20 19.89
CA ALA A 34 -4.14 -4.40 18.70
C ALA A 34 -5.01 -3.21 19.06
N SER A 35 -4.47 -2.01 18.84
CA SER A 35 -5.21 -0.77 19.03
C SER A 35 -5.42 -0.09 17.70
N CYS A 36 -6.63 0.43 17.51
CA CYS A 36 -6.97 1.17 16.32
C CYS A 36 -7.77 2.41 16.68
N ARG A 37 -7.69 3.45 15.85
CA ARG A 37 -8.61 4.57 15.90
C ARG A 37 -9.77 4.36 14.93
N ASP A 38 -10.96 4.77 15.37
CA ASP A 38 -12.18 4.79 14.56
C ASP A 38 -11.93 5.60 13.27
N GLY A 39 -12.00 4.94 12.12
CA GLY A 39 -11.66 5.48 10.80
C GLY A 39 -10.18 5.43 10.39
N GLU A 40 -9.31 4.78 11.16
CA GLU A 40 -7.88 4.65 10.82
C GLU A 40 -7.64 3.54 9.79
N THR A 41 -7.36 3.96 8.56
CA THR A 41 -6.96 3.06 7.48
C THR A 41 -5.69 2.30 7.85
N GLY A 42 -5.74 0.98 7.75
CA GLY A 42 -4.63 0.08 8.07
C GLY A 42 -4.85 -0.79 9.31
N CYS A 43 -5.77 -0.40 10.21
CA CYS A 43 -6.22 -1.24 11.33
C CYS A 43 -7.75 -1.32 11.46
N ASP A 44 -8.46 -0.30 10.96
CA ASP A 44 -9.92 -0.28 10.88
C ASP A 44 -10.34 -0.78 9.51
N ALA A 45 -10.78 -2.03 9.44
CA ALA A 45 -10.99 -2.75 8.19
C ALA A 45 -12.14 -2.18 7.35
N ASP A 46 -13.07 -1.43 7.95
CA ASP A 46 -14.10 -0.70 7.20
C ASP A 46 -13.72 0.75 6.89
N GLY A 47 -12.64 1.27 7.50
CA GLY A 47 -12.13 2.62 7.30
C GLY A 47 -13.12 3.73 7.68
N ALA A 48 -14.22 3.41 8.37
CA ALA A 48 -15.28 4.37 8.65
C ALA A 48 -15.16 4.91 10.08
N ALA A 49 -15.23 6.24 10.24
CA ALA A 49 -15.37 6.87 11.56
C ALA A 49 -16.82 6.78 12.05
N ASP A 50 -17.32 5.56 12.27
CA ASP A 50 -18.73 5.26 12.54
C ASP A 50 -19.06 5.06 14.04
N GLY A 51 -18.06 5.30 14.89
CA GLY A 51 -18.14 5.09 16.32
C GLY A 51 -17.69 3.68 16.76
N ALA A 52 -17.01 2.92 15.90
CA ALA A 52 -16.44 1.62 16.20
C ALA A 52 -15.30 1.26 15.24
N CYS A 53 -14.31 0.53 15.75
CA CYS A 53 -13.24 -0.03 14.92
C CYS A 53 -13.58 -1.48 14.56
N THR A 54 -13.53 -1.83 13.29
CA THR A 54 -13.69 -3.20 12.79
C THR A 54 -12.33 -3.84 12.55
N PHE A 55 -11.94 -4.79 13.39
CA PHE A 55 -10.68 -5.53 13.20
C PHE A 55 -10.88 -6.76 12.32
N ALA A 56 -10.03 -6.97 11.32
CA ALA A 56 -9.95 -8.22 10.55
C ALA A 56 -9.02 -9.20 11.27
N ALA A 57 -9.58 -10.15 12.01
CA ALA A 57 -8.81 -11.11 12.81
C ALA A 57 -8.88 -12.52 12.21
N ALA A 58 -7.75 -13.22 12.16
CA ALA A 58 -7.67 -14.64 11.83
C ALA A 58 -6.96 -15.43 12.94
N LEU A 59 -7.19 -16.73 12.98
CA LEU A 59 -6.52 -17.66 13.88
C LEU A 59 -5.64 -18.61 13.08
N CYS A 60 -4.35 -18.64 13.36
CA CYS A 60 -3.35 -19.44 12.68
C CYS A 60 -2.84 -20.58 13.57
N LEU A 61 -2.68 -21.76 12.99
CA LEU A 61 -2.35 -23.00 13.68
C LEU A 61 -1.00 -23.54 13.22
N ASN A 62 -0.27 -24.16 14.16
CA ASN A 62 1.05 -24.73 13.90
C ASN A 62 1.97 -23.72 13.17
N VAL A 63 2.04 -22.50 13.69
CA VAL A 63 2.82 -21.40 13.16
C VAL A 63 4.27 -21.56 13.57
N ARG A 64 5.21 -21.47 12.65
CA ARG A 64 6.63 -21.41 13.04
C ARG A 64 6.94 -19.99 13.50
N ASP A 65 7.00 -19.79 14.81
CA ASP A 65 7.41 -18.53 15.44
C ASP A 65 8.92 -18.56 15.75
N PRO A 66 9.77 -17.75 15.06
CA PRO A 66 11.20 -17.63 15.36
C PRO A 66 11.50 -17.19 16.80
N ALA A 67 10.55 -16.54 17.49
CA ALA A 67 10.68 -16.17 18.89
C ALA A 67 10.50 -17.36 19.85
N VAL A 68 9.97 -18.49 19.37
CA VAL A 68 9.82 -19.74 20.14
C VAL A 68 10.37 -20.94 19.33
N PRO A 69 11.67 -20.94 18.99
CA PRO A 69 12.24 -21.89 18.03
C PRO A 69 12.21 -23.35 18.52
N ALA A 70 12.04 -23.57 19.83
CA ALA A 70 11.89 -24.89 20.44
C ALA A 70 10.45 -25.45 20.34
N CYS A 71 9.49 -24.68 19.83
CA CYS A 71 8.13 -25.17 19.70
C CYS A 71 7.93 -25.92 18.38
N GLU A 72 7.71 -27.22 18.49
CA GLU A 72 7.37 -28.07 17.36
C GLU A 72 5.86 -28.07 17.07
N PRO A 73 5.44 -28.01 15.79
CA PRO A 73 4.07 -28.26 15.35
C PRO A 73 3.51 -29.60 15.85
N GLY A 74 2.19 -29.66 16.07
CA GLY A 74 1.51 -30.85 16.58
C GLY A 74 0.37 -31.33 15.71
N THR A 75 -0.29 -32.41 16.13
CA THR A 75 -1.55 -32.88 15.52
C THR A 75 -2.71 -32.34 16.35
N LEU A 76 -3.27 -31.23 15.91
CA LEU A 76 -4.24 -30.48 16.69
C LEU A 76 -5.64 -31.10 16.62
N GLY A 77 -6.31 -31.14 17.77
CA GLY A 77 -7.75 -31.34 17.85
C GLY A 77 -8.51 -30.04 17.59
N ARG A 78 -9.85 -30.09 17.69
CA ARG A 78 -10.71 -28.91 17.50
C ARG A 78 -10.23 -27.71 18.32
N VAL A 79 -9.99 -26.61 17.62
CA VAL A 79 -9.61 -25.32 18.21
C VAL A 79 -10.86 -24.54 18.57
N ARG A 80 -10.81 -23.81 19.68
CA ARG A 80 -11.92 -22.95 20.13
C ARG A 80 -11.45 -21.51 20.27
N ALA A 81 -12.09 -20.61 19.54
CA ALA A 81 -12.01 -19.17 19.75
C ALA A 81 -13.26 -18.68 20.51
N GLY A 82 -13.08 -17.73 21.42
CA GLY A 82 -14.16 -17.18 22.23
C GLY A 82 -13.79 -15.81 22.83
N GLY A 83 -14.74 -15.21 23.54
CA GLY A 83 -14.61 -13.84 24.05
C GLY A 83 -15.83 -13.01 23.68
N ARG A 84 -15.81 -11.73 24.05
CA ARG A 84 -16.91 -10.83 23.70
C ARG A 84 -16.83 -10.50 22.20
N ARG A 85 -17.94 -10.62 21.47
CA ARG A 85 -18.00 -10.34 20.01
C ARG A 85 -17.17 -11.30 19.15
N ALA A 86 -16.83 -12.48 19.67
CA ALA A 86 -16.03 -13.48 18.96
C ALA A 86 -16.83 -14.34 17.96
N ALA A 87 -18.11 -14.07 17.70
CA ALA A 87 -18.98 -14.99 16.95
C ALA A 87 -18.45 -15.33 15.56
N ALA A 88 -17.96 -14.33 14.82
CA ALA A 88 -17.40 -14.52 13.48
C ALA A 88 -16.13 -15.39 13.52
N ILE A 89 -15.20 -15.09 14.43
CA ILE A 89 -13.96 -15.88 14.54
C ILE A 89 -14.23 -17.30 15.08
N SER A 90 -15.18 -17.46 16.01
CA SER A 90 -15.60 -18.79 16.48
C SER A 90 -16.16 -19.65 15.35
N ALA A 91 -16.94 -19.05 14.44
CA ALA A 91 -17.44 -19.73 13.25
C ALA A 91 -16.31 -20.08 12.27
N ALA A 92 -15.37 -19.15 12.03
CA ALA A 92 -14.21 -19.37 11.17
C ALA A 92 -13.31 -20.50 11.69
N ALA A 93 -13.07 -20.56 13.01
CA ALA A 93 -12.34 -21.65 13.65
C ALA A 93 -13.08 -23.00 13.58
N ALA A 94 -14.41 -22.99 13.68
CA ALA A 94 -15.23 -24.19 13.57
C ALA A 94 -15.28 -24.78 12.14
N ALA A 95 -14.99 -23.97 11.13
CA ALA A 95 -14.90 -24.40 9.73
C ALA A 95 -13.60 -25.13 9.38
N LEU A 96 -12.60 -25.12 10.26
CA LEU A 96 -11.36 -25.87 10.07
C LEU A 96 -11.61 -27.38 10.22
N HIS A 97 -10.94 -28.16 9.38
CA HIS A 97 -11.00 -29.62 9.42
C HIS A 97 -9.95 -30.16 10.40
N PHE A 98 -10.37 -31.06 11.28
CA PHE A 98 -9.52 -31.67 12.31
C PHE A 98 -9.62 -33.21 12.23
N PRO A 99 -8.57 -33.96 12.63
CA PRO A 99 -7.30 -33.49 13.20
C PRO A 99 -6.42 -32.74 12.17
N LEU A 100 -5.72 -31.71 12.63
CA LEU A 100 -4.92 -30.82 11.76
C LEU A 100 -3.44 -30.93 12.12
N SER A 101 -2.63 -31.40 11.18
CA SER A 101 -1.17 -31.53 11.35
C SER A 101 -0.38 -30.60 10.42
N ALA A 102 -1.05 -29.93 9.48
CA ALA A 102 -0.41 -28.96 8.59
C ALA A 102 0.06 -27.73 9.38
N THR A 103 1.15 -27.12 8.92
CA THR A 103 1.75 -25.91 9.50
C THR A 103 1.24 -24.65 8.81
N GLY A 104 1.09 -23.56 9.57
CA GLY A 104 0.72 -22.25 9.03
C GLY A 104 -0.71 -22.17 8.49
N VAL A 105 -1.63 -23.02 8.97
CA VAL A 105 -3.03 -22.98 8.53
C VAL A 105 -3.79 -21.91 9.29
N CYS A 106 -4.28 -20.90 8.58
CA CYS A 106 -5.10 -19.84 9.16
C CYS A 106 -6.58 -20.00 8.80
N THR A 107 -7.46 -19.51 9.68
CA THR A 107 -8.86 -19.29 9.32
C THR A 107 -8.98 -18.17 8.27
N ALA A 108 -10.13 -18.09 7.60
CA ALA A 108 -10.53 -16.85 6.94
C ALA A 108 -10.57 -15.69 7.95
N GLU A 109 -10.34 -14.47 7.47
CA GLU A 109 -10.44 -13.27 8.30
C GLU A 109 -11.88 -13.03 8.73
N ALA A 110 -12.05 -12.81 10.02
CA ALA A 110 -13.33 -12.61 10.66
C ALA A 110 -13.41 -11.18 11.23
N PRO A 111 -14.47 -10.41 10.91
CA PRO A 111 -14.62 -9.06 11.43
C PRO A 111 -14.97 -9.07 12.91
N VAL A 112 -14.25 -8.28 13.71
CA VAL A 112 -14.49 -8.08 15.14
C VAL A 112 -14.71 -6.59 15.41
N ARG A 113 -15.97 -6.19 15.53
CA ARG A 113 -16.36 -4.78 15.70
C ARG A 113 -16.30 -4.31 17.16
N VAL A 114 -15.39 -3.39 17.48
CA VAL A 114 -15.13 -2.84 18.82
C VAL A 114 -15.65 -1.40 18.92
N PRO A 115 -16.77 -1.15 19.62
CA PRO A 115 -17.38 0.18 19.67
C PRO A 115 -16.63 1.17 20.57
N LEU A 116 -16.66 2.44 20.21
CA LEU A 116 -16.26 3.55 21.08
C LEU A 116 -17.19 3.66 22.31
N GLY A 117 -16.65 4.12 23.43
CA GLY A 117 -17.42 4.35 24.66
C GLY A 117 -16.63 4.26 25.96
N ARG A 118 -17.31 4.03 27.09
CA ARG A 118 -16.67 3.79 28.39
C ARG A 118 -15.66 2.63 28.29
N ARG A 119 -14.63 2.61 29.15
CA ARG A 119 -13.49 1.65 29.10
C ARG A 119 -13.90 0.20 28.82
N ALA A 120 -15.00 -0.28 29.41
CA ALA A 120 -15.52 -1.63 29.19
C ALA A 120 -16.07 -1.90 27.77
N ARG A 121 -16.51 -0.90 27.00
CA ARG A 121 -17.05 -1.05 25.63
C ARG A 121 -15.97 -0.94 24.55
N ARG A 122 -14.98 -0.09 24.78
CA ARG A 122 -13.88 0.19 23.85
C ARG A 122 -12.71 -0.81 23.87
N GLN A 123 -12.79 -1.82 24.73
CA GLN A 123 -11.82 -2.92 24.81
C GLN A 123 -12.56 -4.25 24.70
N VAL A 124 -12.06 -5.14 23.86
CA VAL A 124 -12.53 -6.52 23.69
C VAL A 124 -11.35 -7.45 23.88
N VAL A 125 -11.56 -8.58 24.56
CA VAL A 125 -10.55 -9.62 24.67
C VAL A 125 -11.08 -10.88 24.02
N LEU A 126 -10.29 -11.44 23.11
CA LEU A 126 -10.50 -12.71 22.47
C LEU A 126 -9.51 -13.73 23.03
N HIS A 127 -9.94 -14.99 23.09
CA HIS A 127 -9.14 -16.10 23.57
C HIS A 127 -9.26 -17.26 22.61
N ALA A 128 -8.14 -17.91 22.31
CA ALA A 128 -8.08 -19.14 21.54
C ALA A 128 -7.43 -20.25 22.37
N ARG A 129 -7.87 -21.49 22.12
CA ARG A 129 -7.29 -22.70 22.75
C ARG A 129 -7.13 -23.82 21.73
N ALA A 130 -5.95 -24.40 21.70
CA ALA A 130 -5.64 -25.60 20.93
C ALA A 130 -5.10 -26.70 21.85
N ARG A 131 -5.17 -27.95 21.37
CA ARG A 131 -4.60 -29.11 22.06
C ARG A 131 -3.99 -30.04 21.02
N ASP A 132 -2.73 -30.40 21.23
CA ASP A 132 -2.08 -31.46 20.48
C ASP A 132 -2.60 -32.83 20.99
N LEU A 133 -3.11 -33.64 20.07
CA LEU A 133 -3.68 -34.95 20.35
C LEU A 133 -2.61 -35.99 20.65
N ALA A 134 -1.39 -35.81 20.13
CA ALA A 134 -0.28 -36.74 20.34
C ALA A 134 0.36 -36.57 21.72
N SER A 135 0.82 -35.35 22.04
CA SER A 135 1.47 -35.07 23.33
C SER A 135 0.50 -34.72 24.47
N GLY A 136 -0.75 -34.39 24.14
CA GLY A 136 -1.72 -33.85 25.11
C GLY A 136 -1.46 -32.38 25.49
N ARG A 137 -0.41 -31.75 24.95
CA ARG A 137 -0.02 -30.36 25.22
C ARG A 137 -1.13 -29.39 24.83
N GLY A 138 -1.51 -28.52 25.77
CA GLY A 138 -2.50 -27.47 25.55
C GLY A 138 -1.83 -26.13 25.28
N ALA A 139 -2.45 -25.37 24.39
CA ALA A 139 -1.97 -24.07 23.93
C ALA A 139 -3.06 -23.00 24.08
N ARG A 140 -2.66 -21.77 24.37
CA ARG A 140 -3.59 -20.64 24.56
C ARG A 140 -3.04 -19.38 23.93
N ALA A 141 -3.92 -18.57 23.36
CA ALA A 141 -3.57 -17.24 22.86
C ALA A 141 -4.64 -16.23 23.25
N ALA A 142 -4.24 -15.05 23.71
CA ALA A 142 -5.13 -13.95 24.04
C ALA A 142 -4.84 -12.75 23.13
N LEU A 143 -5.91 -12.09 22.66
CA LEU A 143 -5.85 -10.89 21.84
C LEU A 143 -6.75 -9.81 22.44
N HIS A 144 -6.14 -8.69 22.79
CA HIS A 144 -6.74 -7.49 23.33
C HIS A 144 -6.94 -6.48 22.19
N LEU A 145 -8.20 -6.21 21.84
CA LEU A 145 -8.57 -5.22 20.84
C LEU A 145 -9.03 -3.95 21.52
N ALA A 146 -8.48 -2.80 21.13
CA ALA A 146 -8.86 -1.50 21.67
C ALA A 146 -9.24 -0.54 20.55
N CYS A 147 -10.44 0.04 20.64
CA CYS A 147 -10.84 1.14 19.77
C CYS A 147 -10.67 2.47 20.51
N ALA A 148 -9.80 3.32 20.01
CA ALA A 148 -9.63 4.67 20.50
C ALA A 148 -10.49 5.63 19.66
N ARG A 149 -10.94 6.73 20.28
CA ARG A 149 -11.35 7.87 19.49
C ARG A 149 -10.15 8.24 18.63
N GLY A 150 -10.36 8.43 17.33
CA GLY A 150 -9.39 9.17 16.54
C GLY A 150 -9.03 10.47 17.25
N ALA A 151 -7.83 11.01 16.98
CA ALA A 151 -7.72 12.46 17.06
C ALA A 151 -8.96 12.98 16.34
N ALA A 152 -9.72 13.90 16.96
CA ALA A 152 -10.84 14.51 16.28
C ALA A 152 -10.34 14.80 14.87
N LEU A 153 -10.96 14.19 13.85
CA LEU A 153 -10.76 14.62 12.47
C LEU A 153 -10.64 16.13 12.61
N THR A 154 -9.49 16.69 12.27
CA THR A 154 -9.46 18.11 11.99
C THR A 154 -10.69 18.30 11.12
N THR A 155 -11.64 19.12 11.55
CA THR A 155 -12.95 19.29 10.91
C THR A 155 -12.80 19.96 9.54
N ARG A 156 -11.65 19.78 8.90
CA ARG A 156 -11.35 20.14 7.55
C ARG A 156 -12.01 19.07 6.67
N PRO A 157 -12.71 19.52 5.63
CA PRO A 157 -13.19 18.62 4.61
C PRO A 157 -11.97 18.05 3.85
N PRO A 158 -11.99 16.76 3.50
CA PRO A 158 -10.88 16.13 2.81
C PRO A 158 -10.58 16.85 1.49
N ARG A 159 -9.31 16.83 1.10
CA ARG A 159 -8.81 17.45 -0.13
C ARG A 159 -7.68 16.62 -0.73
N ALA A 160 -7.58 16.64 -2.05
CA ALA A 160 -6.37 16.21 -2.74
C ALA A 160 -5.27 17.25 -2.55
N VAL A 161 -4.03 16.79 -2.39
CA VAL A 161 -2.80 17.52 -2.66
C VAL A 161 -2.31 17.01 -4.00
N VAL A 162 -2.16 17.92 -4.96
CA VAL A 162 -1.84 17.61 -6.35
C VAL A 162 -0.48 18.20 -6.67
N VAL A 163 0.43 17.38 -7.15
CA VAL A 163 1.66 17.83 -7.80
C VAL A 163 1.33 18.16 -9.24
N THR A 164 1.67 19.38 -9.66
CA THR A 164 1.47 19.86 -11.02
C THR A 164 2.80 20.28 -11.62
N THR A 165 2.99 20.02 -12.91
CA THR A 165 4.28 20.26 -13.57
C THR A 165 4.16 20.33 -15.10
N ASP A 166 4.97 21.18 -15.71
CA ASP A 166 5.27 21.22 -17.15
C ASP A 166 6.63 20.58 -17.49
N PHE A 167 7.25 19.89 -16.52
CA PHE A 167 8.59 19.31 -16.51
C PHE A 167 9.75 20.33 -16.48
N GLU A 168 9.45 21.63 -16.39
CA GLU A 168 10.42 22.69 -16.14
C GLU A 168 10.20 23.34 -14.76
N THR A 169 8.94 23.43 -14.34
CA THR A 169 8.46 24.00 -13.08
C THR A 169 7.53 23.02 -12.38
N GLY A 170 7.73 22.84 -11.07
CA GLY A 170 6.82 22.07 -10.21
C GLY A 170 6.04 22.98 -9.25
N LEU A 171 4.73 22.75 -9.14
CA LEU A 171 3.86 23.47 -8.22
C LEU A 171 2.96 22.50 -7.43
N LEU A 172 2.46 22.98 -6.30
CA LEU A 172 1.41 22.30 -5.56
C LEU A 172 0.06 22.97 -5.83
N ALA A 173 -0.97 22.14 -5.93
CA ALA A 173 -2.35 22.56 -5.79
C ALA A 173 -3.05 21.71 -4.72
N THR A 174 -4.16 22.21 -4.21
CA THR A 174 -5.11 21.41 -3.44
C THR A 174 -6.48 21.49 -4.09
N VAL A 175 -7.26 20.41 -4.01
CA VAL A 175 -8.62 20.37 -4.56
C VAL A 175 -9.54 19.73 -3.52
N GLY A 176 -10.57 20.44 -3.08
CA GLY A 176 -11.55 19.88 -2.15
C GLY A 176 -12.24 18.62 -2.72
N VAL A 177 -12.37 17.57 -1.90
CA VAL A 177 -13.05 16.34 -2.34
C VAL A 177 -14.54 16.60 -2.54
N ALA A 178 -15.17 17.32 -1.63
CA ALA A 178 -16.58 17.69 -1.77
C ALA A 178 -16.78 18.84 -2.78
N PRO A 179 -17.91 18.86 -3.53
CA PRO A 179 -18.33 20.02 -4.30
C PRO A 179 -18.36 21.29 -3.43
N PRO A 180 -17.93 22.46 -3.95
CA PRO A 180 -17.64 22.75 -5.36
C PRO A 180 -16.19 22.44 -5.79
N HIS A 181 -15.46 21.56 -5.09
CA HIS A 181 -14.06 21.24 -5.37
C HIS A 181 -13.14 22.46 -5.35
N ALA A 182 -13.18 23.21 -4.25
CA ALA A 182 -12.38 24.42 -4.10
C ALA A 182 -10.89 24.15 -4.32
N VAL A 183 -10.26 24.96 -5.18
CA VAL A 183 -8.84 24.87 -5.53
C VAL A 183 -8.03 25.85 -4.69
N GLY A 184 -6.87 25.42 -4.20
CA GLY A 184 -5.90 26.26 -3.53
C GLY A 184 -4.49 26.03 -4.07
N HIS A 185 -3.60 27.03 -3.95
CA HIS A 185 -2.22 26.96 -4.42
C HIS A 185 -1.24 27.20 -3.25
N PRO A 186 -0.80 26.14 -2.56
CA PRO A 186 0.25 26.24 -1.57
C PRO A 186 1.53 26.85 -2.14
N THR A 187 2.28 27.56 -1.31
CA THR A 187 3.50 28.28 -1.73
C THR A 187 4.79 27.49 -1.53
N SER A 188 4.72 26.29 -0.94
CA SER A 188 5.90 25.45 -0.76
C SER A 188 6.45 25.05 -2.14
N PRO A 189 7.70 25.41 -2.47
CA PRO A 189 8.29 25.02 -3.74
C PRO A 189 8.51 23.51 -3.76
N ILE A 190 8.37 22.92 -4.94
CA ILE A 190 8.71 21.52 -5.23
C ILE A 190 9.50 21.48 -6.53
N HIS A 191 10.16 20.34 -6.80
CA HIS A 191 10.87 20.14 -8.05
C HIS A 191 9.90 19.88 -9.21
N ALA A 192 10.31 20.15 -10.45
CA ALA A 192 9.51 19.91 -11.65
C ALA A 192 9.27 18.41 -11.93
N ASP A 193 10.13 17.56 -11.40
CA ASP A 193 9.93 16.13 -11.38
C ASP A 193 9.72 15.67 -9.92
N ALA A 194 8.47 15.57 -9.52
CA ALA A 194 8.09 15.23 -8.16
C ALA A 194 6.83 14.35 -8.13
N VAL A 195 6.76 13.48 -7.13
CA VAL A 195 5.56 12.73 -6.77
C VAL A 195 5.22 12.97 -5.30
N VAL A 196 3.99 12.59 -4.89
CA VAL A 196 3.48 12.89 -3.55
C VAL A 196 2.97 11.64 -2.85
N ARG A 197 3.24 11.58 -1.54
CA ARG A 197 2.68 10.58 -0.62
C ARG A 197 2.05 11.30 0.57
N ALA A 198 0.79 11.04 0.87
CA ALA A 198 0.21 11.43 2.17
C ALA A 198 0.32 10.24 3.11
N ILE A 199 1.02 10.35 4.24
CA ILE A 199 1.19 9.24 5.19
C ILE A 199 1.00 9.78 6.60
N GLY A 200 0.05 9.22 7.35
CA GLY A 200 -0.31 9.72 8.67
C GLY A 200 -0.80 11.17 8.60
N ASP A 201 -0.17 12.06 9.36
CA ASP A 201 -0.50 13.49 9.44
C ASP A 201 0.48 14.37 8.63
N ARG A 202 1.24 13.78 7.71
CA ARG A 202 2.24 14.46 6.88
C ARG A 202 2.02 14.18 5.41
N VAL A 203 2.54 15.10 4.60
CA VAL A 203 2.68 14.94 3.17
C VAL A 203 4.15 14.92 2.84
N TYR A 204 4.56 13.97 2.01
CA TYR A 204 5.91 13.77 1.56
C TYR A 204 5.96 14.05 0.07
N ILE A 205 6.79 14.99 -0.34
CA ILE A 205 7.12 15.22 -1.74
C ILE A 205 8.45 14.52 -1.99
N VAL A 206 8.43 13.58 -2.93
CA VAL A 206 9.64 12.91 -3.41
C VAL A 206 10.06 13.65 -4.67
N ASN A 207 11.07 14.51 -4.52
CA ASN A 207 11.63 15.28 -5.63
C ASN A 207 12.66 14.38 -6.33
N ARG A 208 12.30 13.90 -7.52
CA ARG A 208 12.92 12.79 -8.24
C ARG A 208 14.17 13.24 -9.01
N PHE A 209 14.25 13.00 -10.32
CA PHE A 209 15.47 13.20 -11.10
C PHE A 209 15.90 14.68 -11.06
N LEU A 210 17.19 14.94 -10.75
CA LEU A 210 17.78 16.27 -10.50
C LEU A 210 17.25 17.04 -9.28
N GLY A 211 16.12 16.64 -8.71
CA GLY A 211 15.62 17.13 -7.43
C GLY A 211 16.34 16.44 -6.26
N ASP A 212 16.48 15.12 -6.34
CA ASP A 212 17.27 14.25 -5.47
C ASP A 212 17.09 14.51 -3.97
N ASN A 213 15.84 14.70 -3.52
CA ASN A 213 15.54 14.98 -2.13
C ASN A 213 14.15 14.50 -1.69
N LEU A 214 14.01 14.24 -0.38
CA LEU A 214 12.73 14.04 0.27
C LEU A 214 12.34 15.33 1.02
N GLN A 215 11.12 15.78 0.80
CA GLN A 215 10.56 16.98 1.43
C GLN A 215 9.31 16.61 2.23
N VAL A 216 9.27 17.01 3.50
CA VAL A 216 8.17 16.75 4.44
C VAL A 216 7.38 18.03 4.65
N LEU A 217 6.07 17.96 4.43
CA LEU A 217 5.13 19.08 4.53
C LEU A 217 4.12 18.86 5.65
N ASP A 218 3.63 19.96 6.22
CA ASP A 218 2.58 19.97 7.24
C ASP A 218 1.22 20.43 6.67
N PRO A 219 0.26 19.51 6.43
CA PRO A 219 -1.08 19.88 5.96
C PRO A 219 -1.85 20.81 6.90
N ALA A 220 -1.59 20.74 8.21
CA ALA A 220 -2.24 21.60 9.20
C ALA A 220 -1.79 23.06 9.04
N ARG A 221 -0.53 23.27 8.62
CA ARG A 221 0.10 24.58 8.40
C ARG A 221 0.17 24.98 6.93
N GLY A 222 -0.85 24.60 6.15
CA GLY A 222 -0.97 25.02 4.75
C GLY A 222 0.08 24.40 3.83
N LEU A 223 0.51 23.18 4.14
CA LEU A 223 1.55 22.43 3.42
C LEU A 223 2.93 23.11 3.48
N ALA A 224 3.22 23.86 4.55
CA ALA A 224 4.55 24.42 4.79
C ALA A 224 5.61 23.31 4.89
N THR A 225 6.77 23.52 4.26
CA THR A 225 7.93 22.62 4.39
C THR A 225 8.45 22.60 5.83
N LEU A 226 8.49 21.41 6.42
CA LEU A 226 9.10 21.14 7.72
C LEU A 226 10.56 20.73 7.58
N LEU A 227 10.85 19.89 6.59
CA LEU A 227 12.17 19.31 6.33
C LEU A 227 12.32 19.09 4.83
N GLN A 228 13.51 19.32 4.27
CA GLN A 228 13.83 18.98 2.90
C GLN A 228 15.31 18.61 2.79
N CYS A 229 15.59 17.33 2.55
CA CYS A 229 16.94 16.80 2.65
C CYS A 229 17.29 15.92 1.46
N SER A 230 18.52 16.07 0.96
CA SER A 230 19.00 15.32 -0.19
C SER A 230 19.04 13.81 0.08
N THR A 231 18.69 13.03 -0.93
CA THR A 231 18.84 11.57 -1.02
C THR A 231 20.12 11.14 -1.75
N GLY A 232 21.03 12.11 -1.95
CA GLY A 232 22.27 11.98 -2.71
C GLY A 232 22.12 12.50 -4.15
N PRO A 233 23.08 13.28 -4.68
CA PRO A 233 22.99 13.81 -6.05
C PRO A 233 22.84 12.69 -7.10
N GLY A 234 21.92 12.87 -8.05
CA GLY A 234 21.57 11.91 -9.10
C GLY A 234 21.09 10.57 -8.55
N SER A 235 20.42 10.56 -7.40
CA SER A 235 19.85 9.34 -6.80
C SER A 235 18.48 8.99 -7.35
N ASN A 236 17.77 9.99 -7.87
CA ASN A 236 16.45 9.86 -8.45
C ASN A 236 15.49 9.07 -7.53
N PRO A 237 15.11 9.61 -6.36
CA PRO A 237 14.23 8.90 -5.45
C PRO A 237 12.83 8.78 -6.06
N HIS A 238 12.17 7.63 -5.95
CA HIS A 238 10.85 7.39 -6.56
C HIS A 238 9.71 7.26 -5.53
N ASP A 239 9.96 6.66 -4.36
CA ASP A 239 8.97 6.47 -3.31
C ASP A 239 9.56 6.58 -1.88
N VAL A 240 8.67 6.75 -0.89
CA VAL A 240 8.95 6.77 0.54
C VAL A 240 7.98 5.87 1.32
N ALA A 241 8.51 5.02 2.20
CA ALA A 241 7.75 4.17 3.11
C ALA A 241 8.08 4.52 4.57
N VAL A 242 7.11 5.10 5.29
CA VAL A 242 7.31 5.58 6.66
C VAL A 242 6.92 4.48 7.65
N VAL A 243 7.91 3.96 8.39
CA VAL A 243 7.72 2.95 9.45
C VAL A 243 7.26 3.61 10.74
N GLY A 244 7.75 4.82 11.01
CA GLY A 244 7.42 5.61 12.18
C GLY A 244 7.95 7.03 12.09
N PRO A 245 7.76 7.86 13.13
CA PRO A 245 8.11 9.28 13.09
C PRO A 245 9.61 9.53 12.87
N HIS A 246 10.47 8.56 13.22
CA HIS A 246 11.92 8.65 13.12
C HIS A 246 12.56 7.59 12.22
N LYS A 247 11.76 6.92 11.39
CA LYS A 247 12.28 5.92 10.45
C LYS A 247 11.39 5.82 9.22
N ALA A 248 12.00 6.04 8.07
CA ALA A 248 11.41 5.78 6.76
C ALA A 248 12.45 5.18 5.82
N TYR A 249 12.00 4.51 4.78
CA TYR A 249 12.81 4.07 3.66
C TYR A 249 12.55 4.95 2.45
N VAL A 250 13.59 5.19 1.64
CA VAL A 250 13.50 5.95 0.39
C VAL A 250 14.20 5.16 -0.71
N THR A 251 13.44 4.75 -1.72
CA THR A 251 14.00 4.15 -2.96
C THR A 251 14.88 5.15 -3.67
N ARG A 252 15.90 4.68 -4.39
CA ARG A 252 16.80 5.52 -5.18
C ARG A 252 17.00 4.85 -6.53
N PHE A 253 16.20 5.22 -7.51
CA PHE A 253 16.11 4.55 -8.81
C PHE A 253 17.48 4.46 -9.51
N ASP A 254 18.32 5.49 -9.37
CA ASP A 254 19.65 5.58 -9.99
C ASP A 254 20.78 5.01 -9.12
N ARG A 255 20.46 4.26 -8.07
CA ARG A 255 21.44 3.76 -7.10
C ARG A 255 21.13 2.34 -6.66
N PRO A 256 22.14 1.53 -6.28
CA PRO A 256 21.90 0.19 -5.79
C PRO A 256 21.44 0.16 -4.33
N GLU A 257 21.61 1.24 -3.56
CA GLU A 257 21.26 1.26 -2.14
C GLU A 257 19.93 1.96 -1.85
N LEU A 258 19.04 1.24 -1.16
CA LEU A 258 17.86 1.80 -0.48
C LEU A 258 18.33 2.61 0.73
N TRP A 259 17.77 3.80 0.95
CA TRP A 259 18.14 4.62 2.12
C TRP A 259 17.16 4.46 3.27
N ILE A 260 17.72 4.47 4.48
CA ILE A 260 16.99 4.58 5.75
C ILE A 260 17.19 6.02 6.25
N VAL A 261 16.08 6.71 6.53
CA VAL A 261 16.09 8.12 6.90
C VAL A 261 15.21 8.41 8.11
N ASP A 262 15.50 9.50 8.83
CA ASP A 262 14.65 10.09 9.86
C ASP A 262 13.86 11.27 9.26
N PRO A 263 12.58 11.08 8.90
CA PRO A 263 11.76 12.16 8.37
C PRO A 263 11.35 13.21 9.43
N GLY A 264 11.54 12.90 10.71
CA GLY A 264 11.28 13.79 11.85
C GLY A 264 12.55 14.46 12.38
N ALA A 265 13.69 14.32 11.70
CA ALA A 265 14.93 14.92 12.12
C ALA A 265 14.81 16.46 12.20
N PRO A 266 15.40 17.10 13.23
CA PRO A 266 15.35 18.56 13.37
C PRO A 266 16.15 19.30 12.28
N SER A 267 17.05 18.61 11.57
CA SER A 267 17.81 19.12 10.44
C SER A 267 18.32 17.98 9.56
N CYS A 268 18.81 18.30 8.36
CA CYS A 268 19.35 17.30 7.44
C CYS A 268 20.61 16.59 7.93
N ALA A 269 21.28 17.10 8.98
CA ALA A 269 22.42 16.40 9.57
C ALA A 269 22.03 15.07 10.23
N GLY A 270 20.79 14.96 10.74
CA GLY A 270 20.24 13.73 11.32
C GLY A 270 19.32 12.95 10.37
N PHE A 271 19.20 13.38 9.11
CA PHE A 271 18.27 12.79 8.16
C PHE A 271 18.68 11.38 7.72
N PHE A 272 19.96 11.16 7.39
CA PHE A 272 20.44 9.85 6.93
C PHE A 272 20.75 8.95 8.13
N LEU A 273 20.13 7.76 8.18
CA LEU A 273 20.33 6.78 9.24
C LEU A 273 21.17 5.59 8.79
N GLY A 274 21.16 5.27 7.49
CA GLY A 274 21.87 4.13 6.93
C GLY A 274 21.35 3.75 5.55
N SER A 275 21.87 2.66 5.00
CA SER A 275 21.47 2.18 3.69
C SER A 275 21.49 0.65 3.63
N ILE A 276 20.70 0.10 2.72
CA ILE A 276 20.60 -1.33 2.47
C ILE A 276 20.97 -1.56 1.00
N ASP A 277 22.02 -2.33 0.77
CA ASP A 277 22.48 -2.64 -0.58
C ASP A 277 21.57 -3.67 -1.26
N LEU A 278 20.92 -3.26 -2.35
CA LEU A 278 20.09 -4.10 -3.20
C LEU A 278 20.75 -4.39 -4.55
N GLY A 279 22.01 -4.00 -4.75
CA GLY A 279 22.76 -4.19 -5.99
C GLY A 279 22.93 -5.67 -6.39
N ALA A 280 22.80 -6.61 -5.45
CA ALA A 280 22.77 -8.04 -5.75
C ALA A 280 21.57 -8.46 -6.63
N PHE A 281 20.55 -7.61 -6.74
CA PHE A 281 19.34 -7.83 -7.56
C PHE A 281 19.35 -7.05 -8.88
N ALA A 282 20.40 -6.26 -9.11
CA ALA A 282 20.58 -5.49 -10.32
C ALA A 282 20.74 -6.37 -11.57
N ASP A 283 20.55 -5.78 -12.74
CA ASP A 283 20.98 -6.37 -14.00
C ASP A 283 22.45 -6.00 -14.36
N ALA A 284 22.81 -6.15 -15.63
CA ALA A 284 24.17 -5.95 -16.13
C ALA A 284 24.68 -4.51 -16.06
N ASP A 285 23.79 -3.52 -15.87
CA ASP A 285 24.19 -2.13 -15.66
C ASP A 285 24.50 -1.78 -14.19
N GLY A 286 24.19 -2.70 -13.27
CA GLY A 286 24.51 -2.60 -11.84
C GLY A 286 23.45 -1.86 -11.02
N LEU A 287 22.29 -1.54 -11.61
CA LEU A 287 21.19 -0.89 -10.92
C LEU A 287 19.98 -1.84 -10.86
N PRO A 288 19.24 -1.85 -9.73
CA PRO A 288 18.03 -2.66 -9.59
C PRO A 288 16.73 -1.89 -9.91
N GLU A 289 16.82 -0.58 -10.19
CA GLU A 289 15.68 0.32 -10.43
C GLU A 289 14.57 0.17 -9.38
N MET A 290 14.89 0.56 -8.13
CA MET A 290 13.89 0.61 -7.06
C MET A 290 12.83 1.67 -7.36
N ASP A 291 11.56 1.29 -7.39
CA ASP A 291 10.45 2.20 -7.71
C ASP A 291 9.43 2.34 -6.54
N GLN A 292 8.36 1.56 -6.53
CA GLN A 292 7.31 1.59 -5.51
C GLN A 292 7.64 0.75 -4.28
N MET A 293 7.13 1.18 -3.11
CA MET A 293 7.20 0.44 -1.86
C MET A 293 5.86 0.31 -1.13
N THR A 294 5.74 -0.73 -0.30
CA THR A 294 4.68 -0.83 0.71
C THR A 294 5.12 -1.66 1.90
N LEU A 295 4.58 -1.33 3.07
CA LEU A 295 4.69 -2.13 4.28
C LEU A 295 3.54 -3.13 4.29
N VAL A 296 3.90 -4.41 4.29
CA VAL A 296 2.99 -5.46 4.73
C VAL A 296 3.62 -6.05 5.95
N ALA A 297 2.96 -5.80 7.05
CA ALA A 297 3.44 -6.26 8.29
C ALA A 297 4.80 -5.71 8.72
N ASP A 298 5.61 -6.57 9.33
CA ASP A 298 6.96 -6.28 9.76
C ASP A 298 7.92 -6.19 8.57
N ARG A 299 7.38 -6.29 7.34
CA ARG A 299 8.14 -6.31 6.11
C ARG A 299 7.85 -5.11 5.24
N LEU A 300 8.93 -4.63 4.63
CA LEU A 300 8.91 -3.72 3.50
C LEU A 300 9.03 -4.54 2.22
N PHE A 301 8.15 -4.26 1.27
CA PHE A 301 8.24 -4.74 -0.11
C PHE A 301 8.70 -3.58 -0.99
N VAL A 302 9.73 -3.82 -1.81
CA VAL A 302 10.31 -2.84 -2.73
C VAL A 302 10.27 -3.44 -4.12
N SER A 303 9.58 -2.79 -5.05
CA SER A 303 9.60 -3.17 -6.46
C SER A 303 10.92 -2.79 -7.12
N LEU A 304 11.45 -3.72 -7.91
CA LEU A 304 12.68 -3.59 -8.67
C LEU A 304 12.35 -3.82 -10.15
N GLU A 305 12.40 -2.77 -10.96
CA GLU A 305 12.02 -2.85 -12.38
C GLU A 305 13.03 -3.67 -13.20
N ARG A 306 14.33 -3.51 -12.90
CA ARG A 306 15.47 -4.17 -13.59
C ARG A 306 15.52 -3.81 -15.07
N LEU A 307 15.78 -2.53 -15.34
CA LEU A 307 15.83 -1.96 -16.68
C LEU A 307 17.28 -1.72 -17.13
N ASP A 308 17.64 -2.24 -18.29
CA ASP A 308 18.98 -2.02 -18.84
C ASP A 308 19.05 -0.66 -19.52
N ARG A 309 19.67 0.32 -18.84
CA ARG A 309 19.83 1.69 -19.36
C ARG A 309 20.69 1.77 -20.61
N ARG A 310 21.53 0.75 -20.85
CA ARG A 310 22.36 0.66 -22.07
C ARG A 310 21.55 0.16 -23.26
N ARG A 311 20.28 -0.23 -23.03
CA ARG A 311 19.33 -0.69 -24.04
C ARG A 311 18.02 0.10 -23.98
N ASP A 312 18.12 1.41 -23.84
CA ASP A 312 16.98 2.34 -23.82
C ASP A 312 15.95 1.99 -22.73
N PHE A 313 16.42 1.60 -21.54
CA PHE A 313 15.58 1.19 -20.41
C PHE A 313 14.67 -0.02 -20.74
N ALA A 314 15.12 -0.91 -21.63
CA ALA A 314 14.41 -2.15 -21.89
C ALA A 314 14.46 -3.09 -20.66
N PRO A 315 13.36 -3.80 -20.34
CA PRO A 315 13.38 -4.79 -19.27
C PRO A 315 14.48 -5.84 -19.51
N ALA A 316 15.39 -6.00 -18.54
CA ALA A 316 16.51 -6.93 -18.63
C ALA A 316 16.12 -8.37 -18.24
N GLY A 317 14.87 -8.56 -17.80
CA GLY A 317 14.31 -9.83 -17.41
C GLY A 317 13.02 -9.61 -16.62
N LYS A 318 12.73 -10.54 -15.71
CA LYS A 318 11.62 -10.39 -14.79
C LYS A 318 11.95 -9.42 -13.67
N SER A 319 10.95 -8.65 -13.26
CA SER A 319 11.04 -7.78 -12.08
C SER A 319 10.99 -8.59 -10.80
N LEU A 320 11.39 -7.95 -9.70
CA LEU A 320 11.43 -8.55 -8.38
C LEU A 320 10.70 -7.66 -7.38
N LEU A 321 10.13 -8.26 -6.34
CA LEU A 321 9.92 -7.58 -5.07
C LEU A 321 11.03 -8.00 -4.11
N ALA A 322 11.88 -7.06 -3.68
CA ALA A 322 12.76 -7.28 -2.54
C ALA A 322 11.94 -7.17 -1.24
N VAL A 323 12.18 -8.10 -0.31
CA VAL A 323 11.43 -8.19 0.95
C VAL A 323 12.40 -8.00 2.11
N LEU A 324 12.19 -6.96 2.89
CA LEU A 324 13.07 -6.56 3.98
C LEU A 324 12.34 -6.64 5.32
N ASP A 325 13.02 -7.12 6.35
CA ASP A 325 12.54 -7.04 7.73
C ASP A 325 12.84 -5.64 8.30
N THR A 326 11.79 -4.96 8.77
CA THR A 326 11.89 -3.56 9.19
C THR A 326 12.52 -3.36 10.57
N ALA A 327 12.64 -4.44 11.36
CA ALA A 327 13.28 -4.39 12.68
C ALA A 327 14.80 -4.52 12.57
N THR A 328 15.27 -5.34 11.64
CA THR A 328 16.68 -5.67 11.42
C THR A 328 17.32 -4.93 10.25
N ASP A 329 16.50 -4.31 9.38
CA ASP A 329 16.95 -3.71 8.12
C ASP A 329 17.68 -4.71 7.19
N GLY A 330 17.30 -5.99 7.30
CA GLY A 330 17.87 -7.08 6.52
C GLY A 330 16.94 -7.52 5.41
N VAL A 331 17.50 -7.86 4.24
CA VAL A 331 16.75 -8.55 3.18
C VAL A 331 16.45 -9.98 3.66
N VAL A 332 15.16 -10.32 3.73
CA VAL A 332 14.66 -11.63 4.19
C VAL A 332 14.11 -12.50 3.06
N GLY A 333 13.97 -11.94 1.86
CA GLY A 333 13.59 -12.71 0.68
C GLY A 333 13.40 -11.85 -0.55
N THR A 334 13.04 -12.54 -1.64
CA THR A 334 12.61 -11.91 -2.89
C THR A 334 11.40 -12.66 -3.43
N VAL A 335 10.57 -11.95 -4.19
CA VAL A 335 9.52 -12.55 -5.01
C VAL A 335 9.86 -12.24 -6.46
N GLU A 336 10.14 -13.27 -7.26
CA GLU A 336 10.25 -13.11 -8.71
C GLU A 336 8.85 -13.01 -9.32
N LEU A 337 8.61 -11.96 -10.10
CA LEU A 337 7.34 -11.69 -10.74
C LEU A 337 7.22 -12.42 -12.09
N SER A 338 6.05 -12.36 -12.71
CA SER A 338 5.75 -13.05 -13.96
C SER A 338 6.33 -12.35 -15.19
N GLY A 339 6.32 -11.02 -15.19
CA GLY A 339 6.85 -10.12 -16.21
C GLY A 339 7.98 -9.23 -15.69
N GLY A 340 8.29 -8.20 -16.47
CA GLY A 340 9.32 -7.20 -16.17
C GLY A 340 8.74 -5.80 -16.11
N ASN A 341 9.56 -4.83 -15.70
CA ASN A 341 9.15 -3.43 -15.51
C ASN A 341 7.95 -3.30 -14.55
N ALA A 342 8.14 -3.75 -13.30
CA ALA A 342 7.18 -3.59 -12.20
C ALA A 342 7.06 -2.11 -11.82
N PHE A 343 6.15 -1.44 -12.52
CA PHE A 343 6.05 0.01 -12.61
C PHE A 343 4.60 0.46 -12.46
N GLY A 344 4.38 1.58 -11.78
CA GLY A 344 3.12 2.30 -11.83
C GLY A 344 3.34 3.78 -11.54
N GLU A 345 2.63 4.64 -12.27
CA GLU A 345 2.77 6.10 -12.12
C GLU A 345 2.35 6.58 -10.71
N THR A 346 1.37 5.93 -10.09
CA THR A 346 1.00 6.17 -8.68
C THR A 346 2.15 5.74 -7.77
N ALA A 347 2.60 6.61 -6.86
CA ALA A 347 3.60 6.20 -5.88
C ALA A 347 3.03 5.18 -4.87
N GLY A 348 3.49 3.92 -4.93
CA GLY A 348 3.25 2.89 -3.92
C GLY A 348 2.62 1.60 -4.44
N LEU A 349 3.02 0.48 -3.83
CA LEU A 349 2.47 -0.82 -4.20
C LEU A 349 1.02 -0.95 -3.71
N ALA A 350 0.13 -1.30 -4.64
CA ALA A 350 -1.30 -1.40 -4.39
C ALA A 350 -1.67 -2.66 -3.59
N HIS A 351 -2.75 -2.56 -2.82
CA HIS A 351 -3.33 -3.68 -2.08
C HIS A 351 -4.69 -4.03 -2.66
N GLU A 352 -4.92 -5.31 -2.92
CA GLU A 352 -6.23 -5.79 -3.32
C GLU A 352 -7.22 -5.69 -2.15
N PRO A 353 -8.40 -5.06 -2.35
CA PRO A 353 -9.43 -5.00 -1.34
C PRO A 353 -9.86 -6.40 -0.87
N ARG A 354 -10.07 -6.56 0.44
CA ARG A 354 -10.50 -7.79 1.15
C ARG A 354 -9.47 -8.91 1.28
N THR A 355 -8.55 -9.09 0.34
CA THR A 355 -7.54 -10.14 0.43
C THR A 355 -6.24 -9.64 1.05
N GLY A 356 -5.94 -8.33 0.91
CA GLY A 356 -4.68 -7.74 1.36
C GLY A 356 -3.47 -8.22 0.56
N LYS A 357 -3.69 -8.90 -0.57
CA LYS A 357 -2.62 -9.26 -1.49
C LYS A 357 -2.05 -8.01 -2.14
N LEU A 358 -0.76 -8.03 -2.42
CA LEU A 358 -0.16 -6.97 -3.22
C LEU A 358 -0.57 -7.16 -4.67
N VAL A 359 -0.78 -6.06 -5.37
CA VAL A 359 -1.01 -6.04 -6.81
C VAL A 359 0.06 -5.19 -7.46
N VAL A 360 0.77 -5.78 -8.40
CA VAL A 360 1.88 -5.16 -9.13
C VAL A 360 1.45 -5.00 -10.58
N ALA A 361 1.60 -3.79 -11.12
CA ALA A 361 1.56 -3.58 -12.55
C ALA A 361 2.95 -3.85 -13.11
N GLU A 362 3.01 -4.67 -14.15
CA GLU A 362 4.24 -5.02 -14.85
C GLU A 362 4.04 -4.58 -16.28
N ALA A 363 4.57 -3.41 -16.65
CA ALA A 363 4.30 -2.76 -17.92
C ALA A 363 5.14 -3.33 -19.08
N GLY A 364 6.04 -4.28 -18.78
CA GLY A 364 6.93 -4.88 -19.75
C GLY A 364 7.66 -3.83 -20.57
N ASN A 365 7.65 -3.99 -21.89
CA ASN A 365 8.17 -2.97 -22.79
C ASN A 365 7.07 -1.97 -23.15
N ILE A 366 7.15 -0.75 -22.61
CA ILE A 366 6.13 0.30 -22.77
C ILE A 366 5.79 0.67 -24.23
N PHE A 367 6.60 0.26 -25.22
CA PHE A 367 6.38 0.53 -26.65
C PHE A 367 5.69 -0.61 -27.42
N ARG A 368 5.35 -1.73 -26.76
CA ARG A 368 4.56 -2.81 -27.36
C ARG A 368 3.65 -3.45 -26.31
N THR A 369 2.60 -4.11 -26.73
CA THR A 369 1.70 -4.82 -25.82
C THR A 369 1.96 -6.33 -25.80
N GLY A 370 1.54 -6.98 -24.70
CA GLY A 370 1.46 -8.43 -24.59
C GLY A 370 2.62 -9.08 -23.83
N ASP A 371 3.41 -8.29 -23.10
CA ASP A 371 4.45 -8.79 -22.19
C ASP A 371 4.29 -8.34 -20.74
N GLY A 372 3.16 -7.72 -20.43
CA GLY A 372 2.81 -7.26 -19.10
C GLY A 372 1.38 -7.57 -18.63
N GLY A 373 1.04 -7.03 -17.46
CA GLY A 373 -0.27 -7.19 -16.85
C GLY A 373 -0.32 -6.77 -15.38
N LEU A 374 -1.40 -7.17 -14.72
CA LEU A 374 -1.57 -7.03 -13.28
C LEU A 374 -1.40 -8.41 -12.63
N GLU A 375 -0.45 -8.50 -11.71
CA GLU A 375 -0.13 -9.72 -10.97
C GLU A 375 -0.49 -9.57 -9.48
N ARG A 376 -1.01 -10.65 -8.89
CA ARG A 376 -1.16 -10.75 -7.43
C ARG A 376 0.08 -11.37 -6.82
N VAL A 377 0.50 -10.83 -5.68
CA VAL A 377 1.53 -11.42 -4.82
C VAL A 377 0.95 -11.66 -3.44
N ASP A 378 1.11 -12.88 -2.93
CA ASP A 378 0.85 -13.21 -1.53
C ASP A 378 2.04 -12.74 -0.67
N PRO A 379 1.87 -11.69 0.16
CA PRO A 379 2.96 -11.11 0.93
C PRO A 379 3.40 -11.96 2.13
N PHE A 380 2.65 -13.01 2.48
CA PHE A 380 3.02 -13.92 3.57
C PHE A 380 3.68 -15.19 3.05
N ALA A 381 3.17 -15.73 1.94
CA ALA A 381 3.78 -16.86 1.24
C ALA A 381 5.02 -16.45 0.43
N LEU A 382 5.25 -15.15 0.24
CA LEU A 382 6.30 -14.57 -0.61
C LEU A 382 6.26 -15.18 -2.02
N ARG A 383 5.08 -15.15 -2.62
CA ARG A 383 4.81 -15.85 -3.88
C ARG A 383 3.97 -15.01 -4.82
N ALA A 384 4.46 -14.87 -6.05
CA ALA A 384 3.70 -14.37 -7.18
C ALA A 384 2.69 -15.43 -7.68
N GLU A 385 1.47 -14.99 -7.98
CA GLU A 385 0.35 -15.87 -8.37
C GLU A 385 0.09 -15.92 -9.88
N GLY A 386 0.86 -15.18 -10.67
CA GLY A 386 0.62 -14.97 -12.08
C GLY A 386 -0.29 -13.77 -12.36
N PHE A 387 -0.26 -13.33 -13.63
CA PHE A 387 -1.21 -12.35 -14.13
C PHE A 387 -2.64 -12.84 -13.98
N PHE A 388 -3.44 -12.06 -13.25
CA PHE A 388 -4.88 -12.26 -13.22
C PHE A 388 -5.61 -11.42 -14.27
N VAL A 389 -4.95 -10.38 -14.78
CA VAL A 389 -5.34 -9.57 -15.93
C VAL A 389 -4.07 -9.27 -16.73
N THR A 390 -4.13 -9.40 -18.05
CA THR A 390 -3.01 -9.12 -18.96
C THR A 390 -3.24 -7.83 -19.73
N GLU A 391 -2.19 -7.28 -20.35
CA GLU A 391 -2.32 -6.17 -21.30
C GLU A 391 -3.24 -6.51 -22.47
N GLY A 392 -3.25 -7.77 -22.92
CA GLY A 392 -4.16 -8.24 -23.97
C GLY A 392 -5.63 -8.18 -23.55
N ASP A 393 -5.93 -8.42 -22.28
CA ASP A 393 -7.29 -8.30 -21.74
C ASP A 393 -7.75 -6.83 -21.68
N LEU A 394 -6.82 -5.89 -21.45
CA LEU A 394 -7.10 -4.46 -21.31
C LEU A 394 -6.91 -3.65 -22.60
N GLY A 395 -6.18 -4.19 -23.57
CA GLY A 395 -5.88 -3.57 -24.86
C GLY A 395 -4.79 -2.50 -24.81
N GLY A 396 -3.78 -2.64 -23.93
CA GLY A 396 -2.68 -1.70 -23.79
C GLY A 396 -1.78 -2.00 -22.58
N ASN A 397 -0.60 -1.38 -22.55
CA ASN A 397 0.36 -1.43 -21.43
C ASN A 397 -0.22 -0.74 -20.21
N VAL A 398 -0.24 -1.40 -19.05
CA VAL A 398 -0.85 -0.85 -17.84
C VAL A 398 0.13 0.07 -17.15
N THR A 399 -0.14 1.38 -17.17
CA THR A 399 0.73 2.38 -16.54
C THR A 399 0.23 2.80 -15.16
N ASP A 400 -1.06 2.63 -14.89
CA ASP A 400 -1.64 2.87 -13.58
C ASP A 400 -2.99 2.16 -13.41
N PHE A 401 -3.40 1.86 -12.18
CA PHE A 401 -4.67 1.18 -11.91
C PHE A 401 -5.21 1.40 -10.50
N VAL A 402 -6.53 1.25 -10.35
CA VAL A 402 -7.19 1.12 -9.05
C VAL A 402 -8.16 -0.05 -9.06
N LEU A 403 -8.20 -0.80 -7.95
CA LEU A 403 -9.16 -1.88 -7.72
C LEU A 403 -10.23 -1.41 -6.74
N VAL A 404 -11.48 -1.33 -7.20
CA VAL A 404 -12.63 -0.97 -6.34
C VAL A 404 -13.18 -2.21 -5.65
N SER A 405 -13.26 -3.32 -6.38
CA SER A 405 -13.77 -4.60 -5.89
C SER A 405 -13.29 -5.75 -6.80
N PRO A 406 -13.54 -7.02 -6.44
CA PRO A 406 -13.22 -8.15 -7.32
C PRO A 406 -13.85 -8.08 -8.72
N THR A 407 -14.92 -7.28 -8.90
CA THR A 407 -15.64 -7.16 -10.18
C THR A 407 -15.62 -5.75 -10.76
N LYS A 408 -14.82 -4.84 -10.19
CA LYS A 408 -14.72 -3.46 -10.67
C LYS A 408 -13.33 -2.90 -10.41
N GLY A 409 -12.64 -2.48 -11.47
CA GLY A 409 -11.41 -1.72 -11.42
C GLY A 409 -11.35 -0.70 -12.54
N TYR A 410 -10.36 0.18 -12.45
CA TYR A 410 -9.99 1.13 -13.50
C TYR A 410 -8.51 1.01 -13.79
N ALA A 411 -8.13 1.24 -15.04
CA ALA A 411 -6.73 1.31 -15.43
C ALA A 411 -6.52 2.44 -16.42
N VAL A 412 -5.34 3.02 -16.39
CA VAL A 412 -4.78 3.77 -17.50
C VAL A 412 -3.90 2.81 -18.30
N VAL A 413 -4.15 2.75 -19.60
CA VAL A 413 -3.30 1.99 -20.51
C VAL A 413 -2.77 2.82 -21.66
N ILE A 414 -1.58 2.47 -22.16
CA ILE A 414 -1.05 2.95 -23.43
C ILE A 414 -1.34 1.88 -24.49
N ASP A 415 -2.20 2.20 -25.46
CA ASP A 415 -2.52 1.25 -26.55
C ASP A 415 -1.45 1.23 -27.64
N ASP A 416 -1.54 0.29 -28.60
CA ASP A 416 -0.57 0.15 -29.70
C ASP A 416 -0.43 1.40 -30.59
N ALA A 417 -1.39 2.33 -30.52
CA ALA A 417 -1.33 3.62 -31.21
C ALA A 417 -0.73 4.73 -30.32
N LEU A 418 -0.11 4.34 -29.20
CA LEU A 418 0.47 5.19 -28.16
C LEU A 418 -0.54 6.21 -27.59
N ARG A 419 -1.82 5.83 -27.54
CA ARG A 419 -2.86 6.66 -26.91
C ARG A 419 -3.01 6.23 -25.46
N ASN A 420 -3.17 7.20 -24.59
CA ASN A 420 -3.52 6.99 -23.19
C ASN A 420 -5.03 6.78 -23.08
N VAL A 421 -5.44 5.73 -22.39
CA VAL A 421 -6.84 5.30 -22.30
C VAL A 421 -7.20 5.03 -20.86
N LEU A 422 -8.12 5.82 -20.29
CA LEU A 422 -8.78 5.46 -19.04
C LEU A 422 -9.91 4.46 -19.36
N LEU A 423 -9.85 3.30 -18.74
CA LEU A 423 -10.86 2.24 -18.89
C LEU A 423 -11.37 1.75 -17.53
N ALA A 424 -12.60 1.24 -17.54
CA ALA A 424 -13.16 0.43 -16.47
C ALA A 424 -13.13 -1.03 -16.91
N PHE A 425 -12.79 -1.93 -15.99
CA PHE A 425 -12.73 -3.36 -16.26
C PHE A 425 -13.30 -4.18 -15.09
N ASP A 426 -13.61 -5.43 -15.37
CA ASP A 426 -13.98 -6.44 -14.38
C ASP A 426 -12.78 -7.38 -14.16
N PRO A 427 -12.08 -7.27 -13.01
CA PRO A 427 -10.94 -8.12 -12.68
C PRO A 427 -11.24 -9.63 -12.70
N SER A 428 -12.46 -10.03 -12.29
CA SER A 428 -12.86 -11.44 -12.21
C SER A 428 -13.14 -12.06 -13.58
N ARG A 429 -13.55 -11.22 -14.55
CA ARG A 429 -13.89 -11.64 -15.91
C ARG A 429 -12.79 -11.34 -16.92
N ARG A 430 -11.74 -10.61 -16.52
CA ARG A 430 -10.65 -10.15 -17.39
C ARG A 430 -11.18 -9.41 -18.62
N ALA A 431 -12.12 -8.50 -18.40
CA ALA A 431 -12.84 -7.84 -19.49
C ALA A 431 -12.96 -6.34 -19.26
N VAL A 432 -12.58 -5.55 -20.27
CA VAL A 432 -12.93 -4.13 -20.34
C VAL A 432 -14.44 -4.00 -20.41
N THR A 433 -15.01 -3.26 -19.45
CA THR A 433 -16.44 -2.98 -19.39
C THR A 433 -16.76 -1.66 -20.09
N ARG A 434 -15.85 -0.69 -20.04
CA ARG A 434 -16.03 0.63 -20.67
C ARG A 434 -14.70 1.32 -20.92
N ARG A 435 -14.58 2.05 -22.03
CA ARG A 435 -13.54 3.07 -22.25
C ARG A 435 -14.12 4.43 -21.88
N LEU A 436 -13.53 5.09 -20.89
CA LEU A 436 -14.04 6.33 -20.30
C LEU A 436 -13.44 7.56 -20.96
N LEU A 437 -12.12 7.52 -21.23
CA LEU A 437 -11.39 8.62 -21.81
C LEU A 437 -10.28 8.10 -22.72
N VAL A 438 -10.04 8.79 -23.84
CA VAL A 438 -8.90 8.56 -24.72
C VAL A 438 -8.20 9.89 -24.95
N ARG A 439 -6.87 9.89 -24.83
CA ARG A 439 -5.98 11.04 -25.07
C ARG A 439 -4.77 10.62 -25.87
N ARG A 440 -4.20 11.57 -26.61
CA ARG A 440 -2.83 11.43 -27.13
C ARG A 440 -1.83 11.92 -26.09
N GLU A 441 -2.25 12.89 -25.32
CA GLU A 441 -1.55 13.43 -24.17
C GLU A 441 -1.55 12.42 -23.02
N PHE A 442 -0.53 12.54 -22.19
CA PHE A 442 -0.24 11.63 -21.11
C PHE A 442 -1.26 11.70 -19.96
N LEU A 443 -1.68 10.53 -19.46
CA LEU A 443 -2.56 10.39 -18.30
C LEU A 443 -1.74 9.70 -17.20
N PRO A 444 -1.09 10.45 -16.29
CA PRO A 444 -0.18 9.84 -15.31
C PRO A 444 -0.93 9.02 -14.27
N GLU A 445 -1.88 9.62 -13.55
CA GLU A 445 -2.40 9.01 -12.32
C GLU A 445 -3.93 8.96 -12.25
N ILE A 446 -4.43 7.83 -11.72
CA ILE A 446 -5.76 7.67 -11.17
C ILE A 446 -5.73 7.20 -9.70
N ASP A 447 -6.60 7.76 -8.86
CA ASP A 447 -6.78 7.29 -7.48
C ASP A 447 -8.25 7.39 -7.05
N LEU A 448 -8.62 6.64 -6.00
CA LEU A 448 -9.90 6.72 -5.33
C LEU A 448 -9.83 7.73 -4.18
N ALA A 449 -10.61 8.80 -4.31
CA ALA A 449 -10.81 9.78 -3.25
C ALA A 449 -11.53 9.15 -2.04
N PRO A 450 -11.45 9.78 -0.84
CA PRO A 450 -12.10 9.28 0.37
C PRO A 450 -13.62 9.11 0.28
N ASP A 451 -14.29 9.81 -0.64
CA ASP A 451 -15.73 9.68 -0.88
C ASP A 451 -16.09 8.56 -1.88
N GLY A 452 -15.08 7.81 -2.35
CA GLY A 452 -15.24 6.70 -3.29
C GLY A 452 -15.35 7.12 -4.75
N THR A 453 -15.11 8.39 -5.09
CA THR A 453 -15.03 8.85 -6.48
C THR A 453 -13.67 8.55 -7.10
N LEU A 454 -13.64 8.32 -8.41
CA LEU A 454 -12.41 8.10 -9.17
C LEU A 454 -11.88 9.44 -9.68
N TRP A 455 -10.63 9.75 -9.37
CA TRP A 455 -9.94 10.96 -9.79
C TRP A 455 -8.90 10.61 -10.85
N LEU A 456 -8.75 11.49 -11.84
CA LEU A 456 -7.77 11.36 -12.93
C LEU A 456 -7.00 12.66 -13.09
N ALA A 457 -5.68 12.58 -13.14
CA ALA A 457 -4.81 13.64 -13.63
C ALA A 457 -4.85 13.66 -15.17
N ASP A 458 -5.54 14.64 -15.77
CA ASP A 458 -5.60 14.82 -17.23
C ASP A 458 -4.63 15.94 -17.66
N ARG A 459 -3.55 15.59 -18.36
CA ARG A 459 -2.58 16.57 -18.88
C ARG A 459 -2.93 17.13 -20.25
N ALA A 460 -4.14 16.86 -20.78
CA ALA A 460 -4.54 17.30 -22.10
C ALA A 460 -4.58 18.82 -22.24
N LEU A 461 -3.82 19.35 -23.20
CA LEU A 461 -3.81 20.77 -23.54
C LEU A 461 -4.98 21.12 -24.48
N PRO A 462 -5.51 22.36 -24.43
CA PRO A 462 -5.04 23.50 -23.61
C PRO A 462 -5.67 23.57 -22.21
N ALA A 463 -6.42 22.56 -21.77
CA ALA A 463 -7.19 22.60 -20.52
C ALA A 463 -6.87 21.37 -19.64
N PRO A 464 -5.62 21.28 -19.12
CA PRO A 464 -5.25 20.20 -18.22
C PRO A 464 -5.91 20.40 -16.85
N GLY A 465 -6.01 19.33 -16.07
CA GLY A 465 -6.54 19.40 -14.72
C GLY A 465 -7.08 18.08 -14.20
N ILE A 466 -7.81 18.14 -13.09
CA ILE A 466 -8.37 16.94 -12.46
C ILE A 466 -9.77 16.63 -13.00
N ARG A 467 -10.00 15.39 -13.44
CA ARG A 467 -11.34 14.88 -13.77
C ARG A 467 -11.82 13.95 -12.68
N ILE A 468 -13.13 13.98 -12.40
CA ILE A 468 -13.75 13.14 -11.39
C ILE A 468 -14.85 12.31 -12.04
N PHE A 469 -14.90 11.02 -11.72
CA PHE A 469 -15.89 10.07 -12.22
C PHE A 469 -16.63 9.40 -11.05
N ASP A 470 -17.93 9.21 -11.24
CA ASP A 470 -18.75 8.38 -10.37
C ASP A 470 -18.44 6.91 -10.63
N VAL A 471 -18.04 6.18 -9.59
CA VAL A 471 -17.63 4.78 -9.71
C VAL A 471 -18.82 3.85 -9.98
N ALA A 472 -20.02 4.22 -9.54
CA ALA A 472 -21.22 3.40 -9.73
C ALA A 472 -21.70 3.39 -11.18
N SER A 473 -21.59 4.52 -11.89
CA SER A 473 -22.13 4.72 -13.25
C SER A 473 -21.09 4.95 -14.34
N ASP A 474 -19.80 5.08 -13.98
CA ASP A 474 -18.70 5.46 -14.88
C ASP A 474 -18.94 6.77 -15.62
N ARG A 475 -19.70 7.70 -15.03
CA ARG A 475 -20.00 9.00 -15.62
C ARG A 475 -19.11 10.07 -15.01
N PRO A 476 -18.62 11.04 -15.81
CA PRO A 476 -17.92 12.19 -15.25
C PRO A 476 -18.87 12.98 -14.34
N LEU A 477 -18.37 13.38 -13.18
CA LEU A 477 -19.04 14.27 -12.23
C LEU A 477 -18.70 15.73 -12.47
N THR A 478 -17.61 16.01 -13.18
CA THR A 478 -17.22 17.35 -13.60
C THR A 478 -17.55 17.59 -15.07
N THR A 479 -17.94 18.81 -15.43
CA THR A 479 -18.21 19.20 -16.82
C THR A 479 -16.93 19.34 -17.66
N GLY A 480 -15.79 19.56 -17.00
CA GLY A 480 -14.46 19.67 -17.57
C GLY A 480 -13.39 19.23 -16.56
N ALA A 481 -12.12 19.41 -16.92
CA ALA A 481 -11.04 19.24 -15.94
C ALA A 481 -11.04 20.44 -14.99
N ILE A 482 -10.85 20.18 -13.69
CA ILE A 482 -10.68 21.21 -12.66
C ILE A 482 -9.26 21.76 -12.81
N ASP A 483 -9.16 23.05 -13.11
CA ASP A 483 -7.89 23.76 -13.29
C ASP A 483 -7.12 23.80 -11.97
N VAL A 484 -5.86 23.34 -12.02
CA VAL A 484 -4.92 23.29 -10.89
C VAL A 484 -3.63 24.06 -11.19
N GLY A 485 -3.64 24.91 -12.23
CA GLY A 485 -2.53 25.78 -12.65
C GLY A 485 -1.66 25.16 -13.73
N LEU A 486 -0.83 24.18 -13.37
CA LEU A 486 -0.02 23.39 -14.32
C LEU A 486 -0.65 22.02 -14.56
N PRO A 487 -0.24 21.28 -15.61
CA PRO A 487 -0.73 19.93 -15.82
C PRO A 487 -0.47 19.03 -14.60
N PRO A 488 -1.50 18.34 -14.05
CA PRO A 488 -1.32 17.47 -12.90
C PRO A 488 -0.45 16.27 -13.24
N PHE A 489 0.30 15.76 -12.27
CA PHE A 489 1.18 14.62 -12.42
C PHE A 489 0.91 13.56 -11.37
N ALA A 490 0.91 13.93 -10.08
CA ALA A 490 0.61 13.01 -9.01
C ALA A 490 -0.37 13.58 -7.97
N MET A 491 -1.08 12.74 -7.23
CA MET A 491 -1.99 13.18 -6.18
C MET A 491 -1.99 12.29 -4.92
N ALA A 492 -2.35 12.90 -3.80
CA ALA A 492 -2.61 12.18 -2.55
C ALA A 492 -3.69 12.91 -1.75
N PHE A 493 -4.43 12.18 -0.91
CA PHE A 493 -5.53 12.77 -0.14
C PHE A 493 -5.15 13.03 1.31
N VAL A 494 -5.54 14.19 1.82
CA VAL A 494 -5.41 14.57 3.23
C VAL A 494 -6.76 14.99 3.83
N PRO A 495 -6.96 14.87 5.15
CA PRO A 495 -8.14 15.39 5.84
C PRO A 495 -8.34 16.90 5.71
#